data_AF-A0A8X6PTB2-F1
#
_entry.id   AF-A0A8X6PTB2-F1
#
_cell.length_a   1.000
_cell.length_b   1.000
_cell.length_c   1.000
_cell.angle_alpha   90.00
_cell.angle_beta   90.00
_cell.angle_gamma   90.00
#
_symmetry.space_group_name_H-M   'P 1'
#
loop_
_entity.id
_entity.type
_entity.pdbx_description
1 polymer ?
#
loop_
_entity_poly.entity_id
_entity_poly.type
_entity_poly.pdbx_seq_one_letter_code
_entity_poly.pdbx_strand_id
1 'polypeptide(L)'
;MAQLRQEQLDDTRAERNEVMRLEQRQSHRFTVNRRRVNDQQHQQAHRAFVATSFLRLAFQYKPDIEYYAHSKVVIGAMGKEYPYCHALKFKNEPAGMCCASGKVQLPEIETPPEPLN
;
A
#
# COMPACT_ATOMS: atom_id res chain seq x y z
N MET A 1 -33.54 60.44 -1.46
CA MET A 1 -32.17 60.36 -2.02
C MET A 1 -31.16 59.64 -1.12
N ALA A 2 -31.26 59.73 0.22
CA ALA A 2 -30.32 59.04 1.13
C ALA A 2 -30.67 57.54 1.33
N GLN A 3 -31.96 57.20 1.54
CA GLN A 3 -32.42 55.82 1.70
C GLN A 3 -32.13 54.94 0.48
N LEU A 4 -32.44 55.43 -0.73
CA LEU A 4 -32.16 54.74 -2.00
C LEU A 4 -30.67 54.40 -2.18
N ARG A 5 -29.78 55.26 -1.64
CA ARG A 5 -28.33 55.08 -1.73
C ARG A 5 -27.82 54.05 -0.72
N GLN A 6 -28.48 53.95 0.42
CA GLN A 6 -28.20 52.95 1.46
C GLN A 6 -28.62 51.56 0.99
N GLU A 7 -29.82 51.44 0.41
CA GLU A 7 -30.33 50.21 -0.19
C GLU A 7 -29.40 49.69 -1.29
N GLN A 8 -28.92 50.57 -2.19
CA GLN A 8 -27.94 50.20 -3.22
C GLN A 8 -26.60 49.71 -2.64
N LEU A 9 -26.16 50.26 -1.50
CA LEU A 9 -24.93 49.81 -0.82
C LEU A 9 -25.12 48.47 -0.11
N ASP A 10 -26.30 48.22 0.45
CA ASP A 10 -26.65 46.95 1.08
C ASP A 10 -26.86 45.83 0.05
N ASP A 11 -27.44 46.15 -1.12
CA ASP A 11 -27.60 45.21 -2.24
C ASP A 11 -26.24 44.77 -2.79
N THR A 12 -25.34 45.73 -3.05
CA THR A 12 -23.97 45.42 -3.48
C THR A 12 -23.16 44.65 -2.44
N ARG A 13 -23.45 44.84 -1.14
CA ARG A 13 -22.86 44.02 -0.07
C ARG A 13 -23.43 42.61 -0.04
N ALA A 14 -24.74 42.44 -0.25
CA ALA A 14 -25.40 41.15 -0.35
C ALA A 14 -24.89 40.34 -1.54
N GLU A 15 -24.77 40.97 -2.72
CA GLU A 15 -24.19 40.37 -3.92
C GLU A 15 -22.75 39.88 -3.69
N ARG A 16 -21.90 40.70 -3.07
CA ARG A 16 -20.51 40.31 -2.73
C ARG A 16 -20.46 39.10 -1.79
N ASN A 17 -21.35 39.06 -0.80
CA ASN A 17 -21.44 37.93 0.12
C ASN A 17 -21.93 36.66 -0.59
N GLU A 18 -22.85 36.80 -1.55
CA GLU A 18 -23.35 35.68 -2.35
C GLU A 18 -22.28 35.13 -3.29
N VAL A 19 -21.51 35.99 -3.96
CA VAL A 19 -20.35 35.58 -4.77
C VAL A 19 -19.35 34.81 -3.91
N MET A 20 -19.00 35.32 -2.73
CA MET A 20 -18.07 34.64 -1.81
C MET A 20 -18.59 33.27 -1.36
N ARG A 21 -19.90 33.13 -1.12
CA ARG A 21 -20.53 31.84 -0.82
C ARG A 21 -20.46 30.87 -1.99
N LEU A 22 -20.71 31.34 -3.21
CA LEU A 22 -20.63 30.52 -4.41
C LEU A 22 -19.19 30.05 -4.67
N GLU A 23 -18.20 30.92 -4.51
CA GLU A 23 -16.79 30.57 -4.62
C GLU A 23 -16.37 29.54 -3.57
N GLN A 24 -16.79 29.70 -2.31
CA GLN A 24 -16.54 28.69 -1.26
C GLN A 24 -17.19 27.34 -1.58
N ARG A 25 -18.42 27.34 -2.10
CA ARG A 25 -19.10 26.10 -2.53
C ARG A 25 -18.36 25.43 -3.69
N GLN A 26 -17.89 26.20 -4.67
CA GLN A 26 -17.10 25.67 -5.77
C GLN A 26 -15.76 25.11 -5.30
N SER A 27 -15.04 25.81 -4.42
CA SER A 27 -13.75 25.35 -3.88
C SER A 27 -13.91 24.08 -3.04
N HIS A 28 -14.98 24.00 -2.22
CA HIS A 28 -15.31 22.82 -1.45
C HIS A 28 -15.65 21.63 -2.37
N ARG A 29 -16.47 21.86 -3.40
CA ARG A 29 -16.80 20.82 -4.40
C ARG A 29 -15.55 20.33 -5.13
N PHE A 30 -14.64 21.23 -5.51
CA PHE A 30 -13.39 20.87 -6.16
C PHE A 30 -12.50 19.99 -5.26
N THR A 31 -12.33 20.39 -3.99
CA THR A 31 -11.53 19.62 -3.02
C THR A 31 -12.14 18.25 -2.72
N VAL A 32 -13.45 18.16 -2.54
CA VAL A 32 -14.15 16.88 -2.34
C VAL A 32 -14.04 15.98 -3.57
N ASN A 33 -14.23 16.52 -4.77
CA ASN A 33 -14.07 15.76 -6.01
C ASN A 33 -12.64 15.23 -6.16
N ARG A 34 -11.63 16.06 -5.86
CA ARG A 34 -10.23 15.64 -5.90
C ARG A 34 -9.95 14.49 -4.95
N ARG A 35 -10.47 14.55 -3.71
CA ARG A 35 -10.35 13.46 -2.73
C ARG A 35 -11.01 12.19 -3.26
N ARG A 36 -12.25 12.27 -3.75
CA ARG A 36 -12.97 11.13 -4.34
C ARG A 36 -12.20 10.46 -5.48
N VAL A 37 -11.62 11.24 -6.40
CA VAL A 37 -10.85 10.69 -7.52
C VAL A 37 -9.61 9.97 -7.02
N ASN A 38 -8.89 10.56 -6.06
CA ASN A 38 -7.74 9.89 -5.43
C ASN A 38 -8.18 8.59 -4.73
N ASP A 39 -9.25 8.60 -3.94
CA ASP A 39 -9.75 7.41 -3.25
C ASP A 39 -10.16 6.31 -4.25
N GLN A 40 -10.81 6.69 -5.35
CA GLN A 40 -11.15 5.76 -6.43
C GLN A 40 -9.91 5.16 -7.09
N GLN A 41 -8.86 5.96 -7.35
CA GLN A 41 -7.60 5.46 -7.90
C GLN A 41 -6.93 4.45 -6.96
N HIS A 42 -6.87 4.76 -5.66
CA HIS A 42 -6.30 3.84 -4.66
C HIS A 42 -7.11 2.54 -4.59
N GLN A 43 -8.44 2.62 -4.57
CA GLN A 43 -9.30 1.44 -4.59
C GLN A 43 -9.12 0.60 -5.87
N GLN A 44 -8.96 1.26 -7.02
CA GLN A 44 -8.74 0.57 -8.29
C GLN A 44 -7.37 -0.12 -8.34
N ALA A 45 -6.32 0.54 -7.84
CA ALA A 45 -4.99 -0.06 -7.69
C ALA A 45 -5.02 -1.27 -6.75
N HIS A 46 -5.72 -1.16 -5.62
CA HIS A 46 -5.90 -2.27 -4.68
C HIS A 46 -6.67 -3.44 -5.32
N ARG A 47 -7.76 -3.17 -6.05
CA ARG A 47 -8.51 -4.22 -6.78
C ARG A 47 -7.66 -4.88 -7.86
N ALA A 48 -6.92 -4.10 -8.63
CA ALA A 48 -5.99 -4.62 -9.63
C ALA A 48 -4.95 -5.53 -8.95
N PHE A 49 -4.37 -5.10 -7.84
CA PHE A 49 -3.42 -5.89 -7.07
C PHE A 49 -4.00 -7.23 -6.59
N VAL A 50 -5.22 -7.22 -6.02
CA VAL A 50 -5.92 -8.45 -5.59
C VAL A 50 -6.19 -9.41 -6.75
N ALA A 51 -6.41 -8.87 -7.95
CA ALA A 51 -6.60 -9.64 -9.17
C ALA A 51 -5.30 -10.05 -9.87
N THR A 52 -4.13 -9.54 -9.43
CA THR A 52 -2.85 -9.78 -10.09
C THR A 52 -2.30 -11.17 -9.74
N SER A 53 -1.63 -11.80 -10.69
CA SER A 53 -0.84 -13.00 -10.44
C SER A 53 0.32 -12.70 -9.48
N PHE A 54 0.56 -13.57 -8.49
CA PHE A 54 1.70 -13.44 -7.58
C PHE A 54 3.06 -13.77 -8.21
N LEU A 55 3.05 -14.24 -9.46
CA LEU A 55 4.26 -14.60 -10.17
C LEU A 55 5.16 -13.37 -10.34
N ARG A 56 6.37 -13.42 -9.77
CA ARG A 56 7.41 -12.37 -9.85
C ARG A 56 7.05 -11.01 -9.23
N LEU A 57 5.98 -10.91 -8.43
CA LEU A 57 5.60 -9.65 -7.75
C LEU A 57 6.74 -9.03 -6.93
N ALA A 58 7.61 -9.85 -6.33
CA ALA A 58 8.76 -9.38 -5.57
C ALA A 58 9.70 -8.47 -6.39
N PHE A 59 9.77 -8.66 -7.72
CA PHE A 59 10.59 -7.83 -8.62
C PHE A 59 9.91 -6.54 -9.08
N GLN A 60 8.62 -6.37 -8.76
CA GLN A 60 7.80 -5.22 -9.15
C GLN A 60 7.21 -4.55 -7.90
N TYR A 61 8.03 -4.39 -6.87
CA TYR A 61 7.59 -3.74 -5.64
C TYR A 61 7.16 -2.30 -5.91
N LYS A 62 5.93 -1.99 -5.48
CA LYS A 62 5.40 -0.63 -5.44
C LYS A 62 5.04 -0.23 -4.00
N PRO A 63 5.56 0.88 -3.47
CA PRO A 63 5.40 1.25 -2.06
C PRO A 63 3.99 1.76 -1.69
N ASP A 64 3.17 2.09 -2.68
CA ASP A 64 1.78 2.55 -2.53
C ASP A 64 0.77 1.41 -2.30
N ILE A 65 1.23 0.16 -2.40
CA ILE A 65 0.39 -1.02 -2.19
C ILE A 65 0.58 -1.55 -0.76
N GLU A 66 -0.53 -1.71 -0.04
CA GLU A 66 -0.56 -2.35 1.28
C GLU A 66 -0.52 -3.88 1.17
N TYR A 67 0.64 -4.45 0.87
CA TYR A 67 0.79 -5.92 0.68
C TYR A 67 0.32 -6.74 1.89
N TYR A 68 0.50 -6.22 3.12
CA TYR A 68 0.12 -6.92 4.35
C TYR A 68 -1.39 -7.11 4.52
N ALA A 69 -2.21 -6.29 3.85
CA ALA A 69 -3.67 -6.41 3.89
C ALA A 69 -4.19 -7.57 3.02
N HIS A 70 -3.35 -8.11 2.14
CA HIS A 70 -3.76 -9.12 1.18
C HIS A 70 -3.79 -10.51 1.82
N SER A 71 -4.93 -11.21 1.72
CA SER A 71 -5.18 -12.53 2.35
C SER A 71 -4.18 -13.63 1.99
N LYS A 72 -3.54 -13.52 0.81
CA LYS A 72 -2.47 -14.44 0.36
C LYS A 72 -1.05 -14.09 0.84
N VAL A 73 -0.82 -12.88 1.35
CA VAL A 73 0.49 -12.43 1.85
C VAL A 73 0.53 -12.64 3.36
N VAL A 74 0.56 -13.90 3.77
CA VAL A 74 0.59 -14.30 5.18
C VAL A 74 1.91 -15.01 5.45
N ILE A 75 2.79 -14.36 6.22
CA ILE A 75 4.09 -14.93 6.65
C ILE A 75 3.86 -16.04 7.70
N GLY A 76 2.79 -15.92 8.50
CA GLY A 76 2.41 -16.88 9.55
C GLY A 76 3.20 -16.70 10.84
N ALA A 77 2.90 -17.52 11.85
CA ALA A 77 3.61 -17.49 13.14
C ALA A 77 4.92 -18.29 13.09
N MET A 78 5.93 -17.82 13.82
CA MET A 78 7.17 -18.56 14.09
C MET A 78 6.93 -19.58 15.21
N GLY A 79 6.32 -20.71 14.86
CA GLY A 79 5.98 -21.76 15.83
C GLY A 79 6.71 -23.08 15.61
N LYS A 80 7.49 -23.21 14.53
CA LYS A 80 8.21 -24.45 14.25
C LYS A 80 9.63 -24.34 14.77
N GLU A 81 10.03 -25.26 15.62
CA GLU A 81 11.42 -25.37 16.03
C GLU A 81 12.23 -26.14 14.99
N TYR A 82 13.43 -25.66 14.64
CA TYR A 82 14.34 -26.37 13.77
C TYR A 82 15.20 -27.35 14.58
N PRO A 83 15.26 -28.66 14.21
CA PRO A 83 15.91 -29.68 15.04
C PRO A 83 17.39 -29.45 15.36
N TYR A 84 18.12 -28.75 14.49
CA TYR A 84 19.58 -28.63 14.60
C TYR A 84 20.05 -27.40 15.38
N CYS A 85 19.31 -26.29 15.30
CA CYS A 85 19.69 -25.04 15.95
C CYS A 85 18.71 -24.62 17.05
N HIS A 86 17.61 -25.35 17.24
CA HIS A 86 16.52 -25.04 18.17
C HIS A 86 15.92 -23.65 17.97
N ALA A 87 16.14 -23.03 16.81
CA ALA A 87 15.56 -21.75 16.47
C ALA A 87 14.11 -21.95 16.01
N LEU A 88 13.24 -21.00 16.39
CA LEU A 88 11.90 -20.91 15.82
C LEU A 88 11.99 -20.40 14.38
N LYS A 89 11.22 -21.01 13.49
CA LYS A 89 11.15 -20.70 12.06
C LYS A 89 9.72 -20.60 11.57
N PHE A 90 9.53 -19.95 10.43
CA PHE A 90 8.23 -19.94 9.75
C PHE A 90 7.93 -21.30 9.10
N LYS A 91 6.64 -21.59 8.90
CA LYS A 91 6.18 -22.86 8.32
C LYS A 91 6.81 -23.17 6.96
N ASN A 92 6.99 -22.13 6.13
CA ASN A 92 7.46 -22.20 4.74
C ASN A 92 8.84 -21.57 4.55
N GLU A 93 9.59 -21.38 5.63
CA GLU A 93 10.96 -20.86 5.57
C GLU A 93 11.90 -21.89 4.94
N PRO A 94 12.77 -21.51 3.99
CA PRO A 94 13.73 -22.43 3.40
C PRO A 94 14.76 -22.88 4.44
N ALA A 95 15.29 -24.09 4.27
CA ALA A 95 16.32 -24.62 5.15
C ALA A 95 17.53 -23.68 5.19
N GLY A 96 18.05 -23.43 6.39
CA GLY A 96 19.24 -22.63 6.62
C GLY A 96 19.02 -21.13 6.90
N MET A 97 17.85 -20.56 6.62
CA MET A 97 17.56 -19.15 6.97
C MET A 97 17.51 -18.91 8.48
N CYS A 98 16.95 -19.85 9.25
CA CYS A 98 16.88 -19.77 10.71
C CYS A 98 18.26 -19.83 11.40
N CYS A 99 19.29 -20.28 10.70
CA CYS A 99 20.64 -20.43 11.22
C CYS A 99 21.51 -19.26 10.76
N ALA A 100 21.31 -18.07 11.33
CA ALA A 100 22.11 -16.86 11.04
C ALA A 100 23.63 -17.00 11.36
N SER A 101 24.10 -18.17 11.76
CA SER A 101 25.49 -18.42 12.21
C SER A 101 26.05 -19.78 11.75
N GLY A 102 25.61 -20.31 10.61
CA GLY A 102 26.32 -21.43 9.97
C GLY A 102 26.13 -22.81 10.62
N LYS A 103 25.21 -22.97 11.60
CA LYS A 103 24.81 -24.29 12.12
C LYS A 103 23.85 -25.03 11.18
N VAL A 104 24.08 -24.92 9.86
CA VAL A 104 23.35 -25.68 8.86
C VAL A 104 24.17 -26.93 8.57
N GLN A 105 23.72 -28.09 9.05
CA GLN A 105 24.15 -29.35 8.45
C GLN A 105 23.49 -29.43 7.07
N LEU A 106 24.26 -29.11 6.02
CA LEU A 106 23.87 -29.42 4.65
C LEU A 106 24.07 -30.93 4.41
N PRO A 107 23.23 -31.57 3.59
CA PRO A 107 23.55 -32.89 3.06
C PRO A 107 24.92 -32.85 2.39
N GLU A 108 25.70 -33.93 2.55
CA GLU A 108 26.98 -34.06 1.87
C GLU A 108 26.75 -34.02 0.36
N ILE A 109 27.43 -33.10 -0.33
CA ILE A 109 27.40 -33.04 -1.79
C ILE A 109 28.32 -34.16 -2.26
N GLU A 110 27.75 -35.17 -2.92
CA GLU A 110 28.57 -36.23 -3.52
C GLU A 110 29.59 -35.62 -4.47
N THR A 111 30.85 -35.99 -4.32
CA THR A 111 31.92 -35.60 -5.25
C THR A 111 31.56 -36.09 -6.64
N PRO A 112 31.62 -35.22 -7.66
CA PRO A 112 31.42 -35.65 -9.04
C PRO A 112 32.39 -36.79 -9.39
N PRO A 113 31.96 -37.79 -10.18
CA PRO A 113 32.85 -38.85 -10.62
C PRO A 113 34.04 -38.27 -11.40
N GLU A 114 35.20 -38.91 -11.26
CA GLU A 114 36.43 -38.51 -11.93
C GLU A 114 36.21 -38.46 -13.45
N PRO A 115 36.68 -37.40 -14.16
CA PRO A 115 36.51 -37.30 -15.59
C PRO A 115 37.15 -38.49 -16.31
N LEU A 116 36.44 -39.06 -17.28
CA LEU A 116 36.97 -40.10 -18.16
C LEU A 116 38.08 -39.49 -19.03
N ASN A 117 39.31 -39.96 -18.83
CA ASN A 117 40.46 -39.69 -19.72
C ASN A 117 40.25 -40.28 -21.12
#